data_AF-A0A9E3L875-F1
#
_entry.id   AF-A0A9E3L875-F1
#
_cell.length_a   1.000
_cell.length_b   1.000
_cell.length_c   1.000
_cell.angle_alpha   90.00
_cell.angle_beta   90.00
_cell.angle_gamma   90.00
#
_symmetry.space_group_name_H-M   'P 1'
#
loop_
_entity.id
_entity.type
_entity.pdbx_description
1 polymer ?
#
loop_
_entity_poly.entity_id
_entity_poly.type
_entity_poly.pdbx_seq_one_letter_code
_entity_poly.pdbx_strand_id
1 'polypeptide(L)'
;SRSSLSDVLPPTANITVSNVPGPRQTLYAAGAELLHIFPVSISTHGIALNITVQSYRDQLDFGFIAGANIIPHVQVLCDMLPEEFELLEQAFAPERQSAAG
;
A
#
# COMPACT_ATOMS: atom_id res chain seq x y z
N SER A 1 -12.38 -20.00 -11.18
CA SER A 1 -12.75 -20.10 -12.61
C SER A 1 -13.12 -21.53 -12.93
N ARG A 2 -14.12 -21.80 -13.78
CA ARG A 2 -14.48 -23.18 -14.20
C ARG A 2 -13.46 -23.82 -15.15
N SER A 3 -12.50 -23.06 -15.66
CA SER A 3 -11.52 -23.54 -16.64
C SER A 3 -10.23 -24.11 -16.03
N SER A 4 -10.07 -24.12 -14.69
CA SER A 4 -8.85 -24.54 -13.94
C SER A 4 -7.51 -23.99 -14.46
N LEU A 5 -7.53 -22.96 -15.32
CA LEU A 5 -6.33 -22.42 -15.97
C LEU A 5 -5.33 -21.84 -14.96
N SER A 6 -5.81 -21.35 -13.83
CA SER A 6 -4.99 -20.86 -12.71
C SER A 6 -4.13 -21.94 -12.06
N ASP A 7 -4.44 -23.22 -12.27
CA ASP A 7 -3.80 -24.34 -11.58
C ASP A 7 -2.67 -24.96 -12.43
N VAL A 8 -2.65 -24.66 -13.74
CA VAL A 8 -1.68 -25.19 -14.72
C VAL A 8 -0.79 -24.13 -15.34
N LEU A 9 -1.21 -22.85 -15.29
CA LEU A 9 -0.38 -21.74 -15.74
C LEU A 9 0.43 -21.18 -14.57
N PRO A 10 1.68 -20.75 -14.81
CA PRO A 10 2.43 -20.04 -13.79
C PRO A 10 1.67 -18.77 -13.37
N PRO A 11 1.72 -18.37 -12.08
CA PRO A 11 1.13 -17.11 -11.63
C PRO A 11 1.65 -15.94 -12.46
N THR A 12 0.76 -15.02 -12.84
CA THR A 12 1.13 -13.85 -13.64
C THR A 12 2.01 -12.87 -12.87
N ALA A 13 1.96 -12.91 -11.54
CA ALA A 13 2.79 -12.13 -10.63
C ALA A 13 2.85 -12.81 -9.26
N ASN A 14 3.82 -12.44 -8.42
CA ASN A 14 3.89 -12.91 -7.03
C ASN A 14 2.94 -12.12 -6.11
N ILE A 15 2.87 -10.81 -6.32
CA ILE A 15 2.03 -9.87 -5.57
C ILE A 15 1.45 -8.83 -6.53
N THR A 16 0.36 -8.19 -6.13
CA THR A 16 -0.14 -6.98 -6.81
C THR A 16 0.19 -5.76 -5.98
N VAL A 17 0.77 -4.73 -6.62
CA VAL A 17 0.94 -3.39 -6.03
C VAL A 17 0.26 -2.39 -6.96
N SER A 18 -0.67 -1.60 -6.42
CA SER A 18 -1.41 -0.58 -7.16
C SER A 18 -1.29 0.78 -6.49
N ASN A 19 -1.19 1.84 -7.29
CA ASN A 19 -1.14 3.22 -6.81
C ASN A 19 -2.29 4.01 -7.45
N VAL A 20 -3.19 4.51 -6.62
CA VAL A 20 -4.41 5.20 -7.03
C VAL A 20 -4.31 6.66 -6.57
N PRO A 21 -4.11 7.62 -7.49
CA PRO A 21 -4.14 9.03 -7.15
C PRO A 21 -5.53 9.44 -6.66
N GLY A 22 -5.60 10.03 -5.47
CA GLY A 22 -6.82 10.63 -4.95
C GLY A 22 -6.78 12.16 -4.90
N PRO A 23 -7.86 12.76 -4.36
CA PRO A 23 -8.05 14.20 -4.36
C PRO A 23 -7.08 14.92 -3.42
N ARG A 24 -6.61 16.10 -3.84
CA ARG A 24 -5.72 16.96 -3.02
C ARG A 24 -6.47 17.91 -2.09
N GLN A 25 -7.75 18.14 -2.33
CA GLN A 25 -8.61 19.01 -1.54
C GLN A 25 -9.22 18.26 -0.36
N THR A 26 -9.49 18.96 0.74
CA THR A 26 -10.25 18.41 1.86
C THR A 26 -11.67 18.08 1.45
N LEU A 27 -12.11 16.87 1.75
CA LEU A 27 -13.47 16.39 1.52
C LEU A 27 -14.26 16.32 2.82
N TYR A 28 -15.58 16.43 2.70
CA TYR A 28 -16.49 16.35 3.85
C TYR A 28 -17.67 15.44 3.53
N ALA A 29 -18.13 14.70 4.55
CA ALA A 29 -19.36 13.92 4.51
C ALA A 29 -20.29 14.42 5.62
N ALA A 30 -21.45 14.97 5.26
CA ALA A 30 -22.43 15.53 6.21
C ALA A 30 -21.82 16.52 7.24
N GLY A 31 -20.82 17.31 6.83
CA GLY A 31 -20.12 18.27 7.68
C GLY A 31 -18.93 17.72 8.46
N ALA A 32 -18.70 16.40 8.45
CA ALA A 32 -17.50 15.79 9.03
C ALA A 32 -16.36 15.75 7.99
N GLU A 33 -15.14 16.10 8.41
CA GLU A 33 -13.95 16.05 7.56
C GLU A 33 -13.53 14.59 7.30
N LEU A 34 -13.22 14.28 6.04
CA LEU A 34 -12.57 13.02 5.67
C LEU A 34 -11.09 13.10 6.03
N LEU A 35 -10.60 12.15 6.82
CA LEU A 35 -9.20 12.10 7.27
C LEU A 35 -8.35 11.11 6.47
N HIS A 36 -8.88 9.94 6.13
CA HIS A 36 -8.15 8.85 5.49
C HIS A 36 -9.04 8.10 4.49
N ILE A 37 -8.41 7.49 3.48
CA ILE A 37 -9.06 6.58 2.54
C ILE A 37 -8.25 5.28 2.48
N PHE A 38 -8.59 4.30 3.31
CA PHE A 38 -7.95 2.98 3.27
C PHE A 38 -8.56 2.10 2.18
N PRO A 39 -7.82 1.79 1.11
CA PRO A 39 -8.36 1.02 0.00
C PRO A 39 -8.52 -0.47 0.38
N VAL A 40 -9.65 -1.06 -0.02
CA VAL A 40 -9.91 -2.50 0.10
C VAL A 40 -9.99 -3.09 -1.30
N SER A 41 -8.95 -3.81 -1.69
CA SER A 41 -8.81 -4.47 -2.99
C SER A 41 -9.21 -5.95 -2.92
N ILE A 42 -9.05 -6.67 -4.04
CA ILE A 42 -9.43 -8.09 -4.17
C ILE A 42 -8.17 -8.93 -4.39
N SER A 43 -7.99 -9.96 -3.56
CA SER A 43 -7.04 -11.04 -3.82
C SER A 43 -7.64 -12.01 -4.83
N THR A 44 -6.83 -12.51 -5.77
CA THR A 44 -7.29 -13.43 -6.83
C THR A 44 -6.55 -14.77 -6.74
N HIS A 45 -7.08 -15.82 -7.37
CA HIS A 45 -6.39 -17.11 -7.43
C HIS A 45 -4.99 -16.93 -8.03
N GLY A 46 -3.98 -17.41 -7.32
CA GLY A 46 -2.57 -17.27 -7.70
C GLY A 46 -1.87 -16.03 -7.15
N ILE A 47 -2.60 -15.06 -6.58
CA ILE A 47 -2.03 -13.85 -5.96
C ILE A 47 -2.66 -13.64 -4.57
N ALA A 48 -1.96 -14.13 -3.56
CA ALA A 48 -2.44 -14.13 -2.18
C ALA A 48 -2.27 -12.78 -1.47
N LEU A 49 -1.48 -11.84 -2.01
CA LEU A 49 -1.24 -10.51 -1.45
C LEU A 49 -1.50 -9.42 -2.48
N ASN A 50 -2.34 -8.46 -2.11
CA ASN A 50 -2.62 -7.26 -2.86
C ASN A 50 -2.34 -6.04 -1.96
N ILE A 51 -1.48 -5.13 -2.43
CA ILE A 51 -1.16 -3.87 -1.79
C ILE A 51 -1.72 -2.75 -2.66
N THR A 52 -2.59 -1.93 -2.10
CA THR A 52 -3.10 -0.73 -2.77
C THR A 52 -2.70 0.49 -1.97
N VAL A 53 -2.07 1.44 -2.65
CA VAL A 53 -1.76 2.76 -2.11
C VAL A 53 -2.76 3.74 -2.70
N GLN A 54 -3.36 4.56 -1.86
CA GLN A 54 -4.23 5.64 -2.29
C GLN A 54 -3.75 6.95 -1.69
N SER A 55 -3.57 7.98 -2.52
CA SER A 55 -3.25 9.31 -2.01
C SER A 55 -4.51 10.08 -1.61
N TYR A 56 -4.41 10.87 -0.56
CA TYR A 56 -5.42 11.85 -0.18
C TYR A 56 -4.69 13.07 0.39
N ARG A 57 -4.94 14.27 -0.14
CA ARG A 57 -4.20 15.49 0.24
C ARG A 57 -2.67 15.30 0.11
N ASP A 58 -1.97 15.34 1.25
CA ASP A 58 -0.54 15.26 1.44
C ASP A 58 -0.09 13.93 2.09
N GLN A 59 -1.00 12.97 2.21
CA GLN A 59 -0.75 11.64 2.80
C GLN A 59 -1.01 10.51 1.80
N LEU A 60 -0.42 9.35 2.11
CA LEU A 60 -0.66 8.08 1.43
C LEU A 60 -1.27 7.10 2.44
N ASP A 61 -2.40 6.50 2.06
CA ASP A 61 -3.05 5.44 2.82
C ASP A 61 -2.79 4.10 2.13
N PHE A 62 -2.36 3.11 2.90
CA PHE A 62 -1.99 1.78 2.40
C PHE A 62 -3.04 0.74 2.83
N GLY A 63 -3.50 -0.07 1.87
CA GLY A 63 -4.38 -1.21 2.08
C GLY A 63 -3.68 -2.51 1.75
N PHE A 64 -3.61 -3.42 2.72
CA PHE A 64 -3.05 -4.77 2.56
C PHE A 64 -4.18 -5.80 2.63
N ILE A 65 -4.45 -6.46 1.52
CA ILE A 65 -5.46 -7.53 1.45
C ILE A 65 -4.76 -8.85 1.17
N ALA A 66 -4.92 -9.78 2.09
CA ALA A 66 -4.26 -11.06 2.05
C ALA A 66 -5.23 -12.23 2.26
N GLY A 67 -4.95 -13.35 1.61
CA GLY A 67 -5.59 -14.62 1.95
C GLY A 67 -5.11 -15.08 3.33
N ALA A 68 -5.95 -14.93 4.36
CA ALA A 68 -5.57 -15.16 5.76
C ALA A 68 -5.06 -16.59 6.05
N ASN A 69 -5.46 -17.58 5.26
CA ASN A 69 -4.97 -18.95 5.35
C ASN A 69 -3.59 -19.18 4.69
N ILE A 70 -3.13 -18.24 3.85
CA ILE A 70 -1.84 -18.29 3.16
C ILE A 70 -0.84 -17.34 3.83
N ILE A 71 -1.29 -16.14 4.22
CA ILE A 71 -0.48 -15.12 4.89
C ILE A 71 -1.19 -14.74 6.21
N PRO A 72 -1.01 -15.53 7.27
CA PRO A 72 -1.74 -15.34 8.54
C PRO A 72 -1.30 -14.11 9.33
N HIS A 73 -0.11 -13.56 9.04
CA HIS A 73 0.50 -12.45 9.78
C HIS A 73 0.80 -11.26 8.88
N VAL A 74 -0.14 -10.87 8.01
CA VAL A 74 0.03 -9.72 7.10
C VAL A 74 0.36 -8.42 7.84
N GLN A 75 -0.09 -8.26 9.09
CA GLN A 75 0.21 -7.11 9.92
C GLN A 75 1.71 -6.87 10.11
N VAL A 76 2.53 -7.93 10.12
CA VAL A 76 4.00 -7.80 10.21
C VAL A 76 4.56 -6.98 9.04
N LEU A 77 4.00 -7.13 7.83
CA LEU A 77 4.39 -6.33 6.67
C LEU A 77 3.93 -4.87 6.81
N CYS A 78 2.75 -4.64 7.39
CA CYS A 78 2.25 -3.29 7.66
C CYS A 78 3.16 -2.57 8.66
N ASP A 79 3.60 -3.26 9.72
CA ASP A 79 4.42 -2.71 10.79
C ASP A 79 5.85 -2.40 10.34
N MET A 80 6.35 -3.06 9.28
CA MET A 80 7.64 -2.76 8.67
C MET A 80 7.65 -1.45 7.86
N LEU A 81 6.49 -0.98 7.37
CA LEU A 81 6.44 0.18 6.47
C LEU A 81 7.03 1.47 7.08
N PRO A 82 6.68 1.87 8.32
CA PRO A 82 7.23 3.09 8.91
C PRO A 82 8.75 3.01 9.10
N GLU A 83 9.26 1.86 9.56
CA GLU A 83 10.70 1.65 9.79
C GLU A 83 11.49 1.76 8.48
N GLU A 84 11.02 1.10 7.41
CA GLU A 84 11.68 1.16 6.10
C GLU A 84 11.57 2.54 5.45
N PHE A 85 10.46 3.26 5.70
CA PHE A 85 10.32 4.63 5.22
C PHE A 85 11.29 5.57 5.93
N GLU A 86 11.43 5.49 7.26
CA GLU A 86 12.42 6.24 8.02
C GLU A 86 13.86 5.94 7.57
N LEU A 87 14.17 4.67 7.30
CA LEU A 87 15.47 4.26 6.75
C LEU A 87 15.75 4.93 5.40
N LEU A 88 14.75 4.93 4.50
CA LEU A 88 14.86 5.59 3.20
C LEU A 88 15.04 7.10 3.34
N GLU A 89 14.27 7.77 4.21
CA GLU A 89 14.44 9.20 4.46
C GLU A 89 15.85 9.53 4.96
N GLN A 90 16.42 8.71 5.85
CA GLN A 90 17.79 8.90 6.34
C GLN A 90 18.83 8.71 5.23
N ALA A 91 18.64 7.73 4.35
CA ALA A 91 19.57 7.45 3.24
C ALA A 91 19.57 8.56 2.17
N PHE A 92 18.44 9.27 2.01
CA PHE A 92 18.26 10.32 1.00
C PHE A 92 18.15 11.74 1.57
N ALA A 93 18.34 11.91 2.89
CA ALA A 93 18.37 13.22 3.50
C ALA A 93 19.51 14.04 2.86
N PRO A 94 19.23 15.26 2.36
CA PRO A 94 20.28 16.08 1.76
C PRO A 94 21.39 16.31 2.79
N GLU A 95 22.66 16.19 2.36
CA GLU A 95 23.79 16.61 3.19
C GLU A 95 23.47 18.02 3.70
N ARG A 96 23.39 18.16 5.02
CA ARG A 96 23.16 19.44 5.67
C ARG A 96 24.32 20.33 5.23
N GLN A 97 24.12 21.19 4.24
CA GLN A 97 25.13 22.16 3.83
C GLN A 97 25.56 22.88 5.10
N SER A 98 26.79 22.65 5.53
CA SER A 98 27.35 23.37 6.65
C SER A 98 27.21 24.84 6.27
N ALA A 99 26.41 25.57 7.03
CA ALA A 99 26.40 27.02 6.96
C ALA A 99 27.83 27.47 7.30
N ALA A 100 28.65 27.62 6.25
CA ALA A 100 29.93 28.27 6.33
C ALA A 100 29.61 29.75 6.55
N GLY A 101 29.82 30.18 7.80
CA GLY A 101 29.93 31.60 8.15
C GLY A 101 31.21 32.21 7.61
#